data_AF-A0A7W6DT56-F1
#
_entry.id   AF-A0A7W6DT56-F1
#
_cell.length_a   1.000
_cell.length_b   1.000
_cell.length_c   1.000
_cell.angle_alpha   90.00
_cell.angle_beta   90.00
_cell.angle_gamma   90.00
#
_symmetry.space_group_name_H-M   'P 1'
#
loop_
_entity.id
_entity.type
_entity.pdbx_description
1 polymer ?
#
loop_
_entity_poly.entity_id
_entity_poly.type
_entity_poly.pdbx_seq_one_letter_code
_entity_poly.pdbx_strand_id
1 'polypeptide(L)'
;MLTRGDTGAMVYEPAHLQIASGDTVRFLATQRGHYAASIPEMLPEGAERFIGKIDEEISVSFEIKGRYGIKCSPHYAMGMVMIIDVGDVDGASPLPDAVPRRARDRMSKILMTGE
;
A
#
# COMPACT_ATOMS: atom_id res chain seq x y z
N MET A 1 0.28 11.23 1.43
CA MET A 1 -0.43 10.81 0.20
C MET A 1 -0.44 11.99 -0.78
N LEU A 2 0.00 11.79 -2.03
CA LEU A 2 0.28 12.89 -2.95
C LEU A 2 -0.36 12.68 -4.34
N THR A 3 -0.84 13.77 -4.93
CA THR A 3 -1.26 13.86 -6.34
C THR A 3 -0.06 13.77 -7.28
N ARG A 4 1.09 14.30 -6.86
CA ARG A 4 2.37 14.15 -7.56
C ARG A 4 3.51 14.14 -6.54
N GLY A 5 4.41 13.17 -6.70
CA GLY A 5 5.66 13.05 -5.97
C GLY A 5 6.79 12.66 -6.93
N ASP A 6 7.93 12.25 -6.37
CA ASP A 6 9.16 12.02 -7.15
C ASP A 6 9.03 10.79 -8.07
N THR A 7 8.24 9.80 -7.65
CA THR A 7 7.95 8.58 -8.41
C THR A 7 6.76 8.72 -9.37
N GLY A 8 6.18 9.92 -9.48
CA GLY A 8 5.17 10.29 -10.46
C GLY A 8 3.83 10.73 -9.87
N ALA A 9 2.76 10.60 -10.66
CA ALA A 9 1.42 10.99 -10.23
C ALA A 9 0.76 9.91 -9.37
N MET A 10 -0.08 10.37 -8.42
CA MET A 10 -0.92 9.59 -7.51
C MET A 10 -0.10 8.54 -6.76
N VAL A 11 0.57 8.96 -5.69
CA VAL A 11 1.58 8.15 -4.98
C VAL A 11 1.40 8.19 -3.46
N TYR A 12 1.81 7.10 -2.82
CA TYR A 12 2.18 7.07 -1.42
C TYR A 12 3.68 7.31 -1.32
N GLU A 13 4.12 8.07 -0.33
CA GLU A 13 5.54 8.29 -0.05
C GLU A 13 5.79 8.10 1.46
N PRO A 14 6.71 7.20 1.85
CA PRO A 14 7.36 6.20 1.00
C PRO A 14 6.34 5.21 0.38
N ALA A 15 6.69 4.56 -0.74
CA ALA A 15 5.80 3.59 -1.40
C ALA A 15 6.02 2.14 -0.91
N HIS A 16 7.14 1.87 -0.23
CA HIS A 16 7.43 0.64 0.49
C HIS A 16 7.73 0.92 1.96
N LEU A 17 7.21 0.11 2.86
CA LEU A 17 7.60 0.07 4.26
C LEU A 17 7.96 -1.36 4.66
N GLN A 18 9.06 -1.51 5.38
CA GLN A 18 9.44 -2.73 6.09
C GLN A 18 9.30 -2.46 7.59
N ILE A 19 8.35 -3.13 8.25
CA ILE A 19 8.00 -2.87 9.66
C ILE A 19 7.95 -4.15 10.49
N ALA A 20 7.93 -4.01 11.82
CA ALA A 20 7.74 -5.13 12.72
C ALA A 20 6.23 -5.40 12.97
N SER A 21 5.93 -6.63 13.39
CA SER A 21 4.60 -6.99 13.90
C SER A 21 4.26 -6.12 15.12
N GLY A 22 3.07 -5.54 15.11
CA GLY A 22 2.59 -4.61 16.17
C GLY A 22 2.85 -3.14 15.87
N ASP A 23 3.62 -2.82 14.82
CA ASP A 23 3.83 -1.44 14.42
C ASP A 23 2.56 -0.81 13.83
N THR A 24 2.46 0.51 13.97
CA THR A 24 1.36 1.32 13.43
C THR A 24 1.86 2.22 12.30
N VAL A 25 1.18 2.19 11.16
CA VAL A 25 1.40 3.15 10.06
C VAL A 25 0.30 4.20 10.07
N ARG A 26 0.71 5.48 10.09
CA ARG A 26 -0.21 6.61 9.96
C ARG A 26 -0.22 7.13 8.52
N PHE A 27 -1.37 7.06 7.87
CA PHE A 27 -1.57 7.57 6.52
C PHE A 27 -1.99 9.03 6.60
N LEU A 28 -1.14 9.93 6.09
CA LEU A 28 -1.38 11.38 6.13
C LEU A 28 -2.11 11.87 4.88
N ALA A 29 -3.13 12.68 5.10
CA ALA A 29 -3.91 13.38 4.08
C ALA A 29 -3.19 14.66 3.60
N THR A 30 -1.93 14.51 3.20
CA THR A 30 -1.05 15.62 2.79
C THR A 30 -1.62 16.43 1.64
N GLN A 31 -2.32 15.77 0.71
CA GLN A 31 -3.05 16.40 -0.39
C GLN A 31 -4.46 15.80 -0.48
N ARG A 32 -5.41 16.61 -0.94
CA ARG A 32 -6.82 16.23 -1.01
C ARG A 32 -7.10 15.22 -2.12
N GLY A 33 -8.20 14.49 -1.97
CA GLY A 33 -8.68 13.48 -2.92
C GLY A 33 -8.13 12.08 -2.69
N HIS A 34 -7.42 11.85 -1.59
CA HIS A 34 -6.74 10.58 -1.31
C HIS A 34 -7.28 9.92 -0.04
N TYR A 35 -7.16 8.59 0.01
CA TYR A 35 -7.36 7.77 1.21
C TYR A 35 -6.56 6.48 1.08
N ALA A 36 -6.34 5.79 2.20
CA ALA A 36 -5.72 4.48 2.25
C ALA A 36 -6.73 3.35 2.52
N ALA A 37 -6.60 2.24 1.80
CA ALA A 37 -7.35 1.02 2.02
C ALA A 37 -6.52 -0.21 1.69
N SER A 38 -6.74 -1.30 2.41
CA SER A 38 -6.17 -2.61 2.09
C SER A 38 -6.65 -3.11 0.71
N ILE A 39 -5.78 -3.82 0.00
CA ILE A 39 -6.11 -4.61 -1.19
C ILE A 39 -6.51 -6.02 -0.71
N PRO A 40 -7.79 -6.41 -0.81
CA PRO A 40 -8.29 -7.67 -0.29
C PRO A 40 -7.51 -8.92 -0.71
N GLU A 41 -7.03 -8.95 -1.94
CA GLU A 41 -6.33 -10.07 -2.57
C GLU A 41 -4.86 -10.18 -2.13
N MET A 42 -4.37 -9.20 -1.37
CA MET A 42 -3.00 -9.13 -0.86
C MET A 42 -2.95 -9.10 0.67
N LEU A 43 -4.03 -9.45 1.36
CA LEU A 43 -3.99 -9.53 2.82
C LEU A 43 -3.40 -10.88 3.27
N PRO A 44 -2.51 -10.89 4.27
CA PRO A 44 -2.15 -12.12 4.96
C PRO A 44 -3.38 -12.79 5.57
N GLU A 45 -3.32 -14.11 5.72
CA GLU A 45 -4.40 -14.88 6.33
C GLU A 45 -4.66 -14.39 7.77
N GLY A 46 -5.94 -14.10 8.08
CA GLY A 46 -6.34 -13.57 9.38
C GLY A 46 -6.13 -12.07 9.58
N ALA A 47 -5.55 -11.36 8.62
CA ALA A 47 -5.43 -9.90 8.68
C ALA A 47 -6.77 -9.20 8.39
N GLU A 48 -7.07 -8.14 9.15
CA GLU A 48 -8.29 -7.37 8.97
C GLU A 48 -8.19 -6.39 7.78
N ARG A 49 -9.33 -6.23 7.08
CA ARG A 49 -9.46 -5.21 6.03
C ARG A 49 -9.69 -3.85 6.67
N PHE A 50 -9.10 -2.81 6.07
CA PHE A 50 -9.42 -1.42 6.41
C PHE A 50 -9.69 -0.59 5.16
N ILE A 51 -10.55 0.42 5.32
CA ILE A 51 -10.89 1.41 4.30
C ILE A 51 -11.07 2.75 5.01
N GLY A 52 -10.16 3.70 4.78
CA GLY A 52 -10.32 5.09 5.21
C GLY A 52 -11.28 5.88 4.32
N LYS A 53 -11.66 7.07 4.77
CA LYS A 53 -12.45 8.04 4.00
C LYS A 53 -11.54 9.00 3.23
N ILE A 54 -12.08 9.63 2.18
CA ILE A 54 -11.39 10.70 1.45
C ILE A 54 -10.95 11.79 2.44
N ASP A 55 -9.69 12.20 2.34
CA ASP A 55 -9.05 13.23 3.16
C ASP A 55 -8.93 12.89 4.65
N GLU A 56 -9.19 11.63 5.03
CA GLU A 56 -9.03 11.17 6.42
C GLU A 56 -7.59 10.73 6.68
N GLU A 57 -7.05 11.15 7.82
CA GLU A 57 -5.85 10.55 8.39
C GLU A 57 -6.25 9.34 9.24
N ILE A 58 -5.71 8.17 8.91
CA ILE A 58 -5.94 6.94 9.66
C ILE A 58 -4.64 6.37 10.20
N SER A 59 -4.70 5.71 11.35
CA SER A 59 -3.60 4.92 11.90
C SER A 59 -4.02 3.45 11.92
N VAL A 60 -3.21 2.59 11.34
CA VAL A 60 -3.51 1.15 11.21
C VAL A 60 -2.37 0.37 11.83
N SER A 61 -2.69 -0.52 12.78
CA SER A 61 -1.72 -1.46 13.37
C SER A 61 -1.66 -2.74 12.56
N PHE A 62 -0.44 -3.26 12.38
CA PHE A 62 -0.17 -4.43 11.56
C PHE A 62 0.37 -5.57 12.43
N GLU A 63 -0.54 -6.45 12.86
CA GLU A 63 -0.22 -7.55 13.77
C GLU A 63 0.18 -8.85 13.06
N ILE A 64 -0.32 -9.08 11.85
CA ILE A 64 -0.06 -10.33 11.14
C ILE A 64 1.14 -10.13 10.22
N LYS A 65 2.11 -11.05 10.28
CA LYS A 65 3.28 -11.00 9.40
C LYS A 65 2.88 -11.29 7.96
N GLY A 66 3.56 -10.66 7.02
CA GLY A 66 3.35 -10.86 5.59
C GLY A 66 3.33 -9.55 4.80
N ARG A 67 3.11 -9.69 3.49
CA ARG A 67 2.99 -8.58 2.56
C ARG A 67 1.58 -8.04 2.53
N TYR A 68 1.43 -6.73 2.66
CA TYR A 68 0.17 -6.01 2.51
C TYR A 68 0.23 -5.11 1.29
N GLY A 69 -0.79 -5.21 0.44
CA GLY A 69 -1.04 -4.21 -0.60
C GLY A 69 -1.96 -3.11 -0.09
N ILE A 70 -1.57 -1.85 -0.24
CA ILE A 70 -2.41 -0.68 0.06
C ILE A 70 -2.76 0.03 -1.25
N LYS A 71 -4.02 0.48 -1.38
CA LYS A 71 -4.50 1.26 -2.54
C LYS A 71 -5.19 2.53 -2.09
N CYS A 72 -5.17 3.54 -2.95
CA CYS A 72 -6.16 4.61 -2.94
C CYS A 72 -7.21 4.28 -4.01
N SER A 73 -8.44 3.89 -3.64
CA SER A 73 -9.37 3.32 -4.64
C SER A 73 -9.73 4.26 -5.80
N PRO A 74 -9.97 5.57 -5.61
CA PRO A 74 -10.21 6.49 -6.74
C PRO A 74 -9.08 6.52 -7.76
N HIS A 75 -7.85 6.21 -7.32
CA HIS A 75 -6.63 6.29 -8.13
C HIS A 75 -5.95 4.92 -8.32
N TYR A 76 -6.63 3.83 -7.98
CA TYR A 76 -6.04 2.49 -7.98
C TYR A 76 -5.68 2.04 -9.40
N ALA A 77 -6.58 2.25 -10.36
CA ALA A 77 -6.32 1.97 -11.77
C ALA A 77 -5.20 2.85 -12.37
N MET A 78 -4.93 4.02 -11.77
CA MET A 78 -3.80 4.89 -12.13
C MET A 78 -2.47 4.43 -11.51
N GLY A 79 -2.53 3.48 -10.58
CA GLY A 79 -1.39 2.89 -9.91
C GLY A 79 -1.11 3.47 -8.52
N MET A 80 -2.03 4.16 -7.87
CA MET A 80 -1.78 4.69 -6.51
C MET A 80 -1.82 3.57 -5.47
N VAL A 81 -0.65 2.97 -5.24
CA VAL A 81 -0.45 1.80 -4.39
C VAL A 81 0.82 1.93 -3.56
N MET A 82 0.85 1.19 -2.45
CA MET A 82 1.99 1.02 -1.58
C MET A 82 2.09 -0.45 -1.17
N ILE A 83 3.29 -0.88 -0.77
CA ILE A 83 3.53 -2.18 -0.14
C ILE A 83 3.99 -1.96 1.30
N ILE A 84 3.44 -2.73 2.22
CA ILE A 84 3.92 -2.81 3.60
C ILE A 84 4.27 -4.27 3.87
N ASP A 85 5.54 -4.54 4.10
CA ASP A 85 6.02 -5.86 4.49
C ASP A 85 6.22 -5.88 6.02
N VAL A 86 5.53 -6.82 6.67
CA VAL A 86 5.50 -6.94 8.14
C VAL A 86 6.30 -8.17 8.55
N GLY A 87 7.44 -7.95 9.21
CA GLY A 87 8.39 -9.01 9.53
C GLY A 87 9.15 -9.52 8.32
N ASP A 88 9.54 -10.79 8.35
CA ASP A 88 10.25 -11.43 7.24
C ASP A 88 9.23 -11.90 6.17
N VAL A 89 9.43 -11.47 4.93
CA VAL A 89 8.52 -11.70 3.81
C VAL A 89 9.33 -12.21 2.64
N ASP A 90 8.87 -13.31 2.02
CA ASP A 90 9.48 -13.82 0.81
C ASP A 90 9.34 -12.82 -0.35
N GLY A 91 10.47 -12.26 -0.76
CA GLY A 91 10.55 -11.31 -1.87
C GLY A 91 10.08 -11.89 -3.21
N ALA A 92 10.13 -13.21 -3.39
CA ALA A 92 9.69 -13.90 -4.60
C ALA A 92 8.17 -14.12 -4.66
N SER A 93 7.43 -13.76 -3.60
CA SER A 93 5.98 -13.94 -3.57
C SER A 93 5.30 -13.15 -4.71
N PRO A 94 4.54 -13.82 -5.60
CA PRO A 94 3.97 -13.19 -6.77
C PRO A 94 2.85 -12.21 -6.40
N LEU A 95 2.74 -11.13 -7.16
CA LEU A 95 1.61 -10.20 -7.04
C LEU A 95 0.34 -10.80 -7.68
N PRO A 96 -0.85 -10.67 -7.07
CA PRO A 96 -2.07 -11.28 -7.60
C PRO A 96 -2.48 -10.75 -8.99
N ASP A 97 -3.03 -11.62 -9.83
CA ASP A 97 -3.54 -11.25 -11.16
C ASP A 97 -4.73 -10.28 -11.10
N ALA A 98 -5.48 -10.30 -10.01
CA ALA A 98 -6.61 -9.41 -9.75
C ALA A 98 -6.21 -7.93 -9.54
N VAL A 99 -4.93 -7.66 -9.25
CA VAL A 99 -4.42 -6.28 -9.17
C VAL A 99 -4.44 -5.66 -10.59
N PRO A 100 -4.98 -4.44 -10.80
CA PRO A 100 -4.95 -3.80 -12.10
C PRO A 100 -3.54 -3.71 -12.66
N ARG A 101 -3.38 -3.93 -13.96
CA ARG A 101 -2.06 -4.01 -14.62
C ARG A 101 -1.11 -2.88 -14.19
N ARG A 102 -1.55 -1.62 -14.28
CA ARG A 102 -0.71 -0.46 -13.93
C ARG A 102 -0.32 -0.42 -12.44
N ALA A 103 -1.20 -0.86 -11.55
CA ALA A 103 -0.90 -0.99 -10.13
C ALA A 103 0.10 -2.12 -9.87
N ARG A 104 -0.07 -3.27 -10.51
CA ARG A 104 0.84 -4.41 -10.43
C ARG A 104 2.23 -4.07 -11.00
N ASP A 105 2.29 -3.35 -12.12
CA ASP A 105 3.55 -2.87 -12.71
C ASP A 105 4.27 -1.93 -11.73
N ARG A 106 3.55 -1.01 -11.08
CA ARG A 106 4.15 -0.11 -10.08
C ARG A 106 4.60 -0.86 -8.83
N MET A 107 3.81 -1.80 -8.30
CA MET A 107 4.20 -2.66 -7.19
C MET A 107 5.44 -3.48 -7.50
N SER A 108 5.54 -4.04 -8.71
CA SER A 108 6.73 -4.76 -9.15
C SER A 108 7.96 -3.86 -9.12
N LYS A 109 7.84 -2.62 -9.61
CA LYS A 109 8.92 -1.63 -9.54
C LYS A 109 9.32 -1.32 -8.09
N ILE A 110 8.34 -1.05 -7.21
CA ILE A 110 8.57 -0.79 -5.77
C ILE A 110 9.39 -1.93 -5.14
N LEU A 111 9.02 -3.19 -5.41
CA LEU A 111 9.75 -4.36 -4.88
C LEU A 111 11.17 -4.51 -5.45
N MET A 112 11.43 -4.01 -6.66
CA MET A 112 12.76 -4.07 -7.27
C MET A 112 13.67 -2.93 -6.82
N THR A 113 13.12 -1.75 -6.51
CA THR A 113 13.91 -0.55 -6.18
C THR A 113 13.95 -0.24 -4.68
N GLY A 114 13.01 -0.74 -3.88
CA GLY A 114 12.86 -0.36 -2.47
C GLY A 114 12.43 1.10 -2.27
N GLU A 115 11.92 1.74 -3.32
CA GLU A 115 11.52 3.17 -3.39
C GLU A 115 10.10 3.33 -3.93
#